data_AF-A0A2V2UB33-F1
#
_entry.id   AF-A0A2V2UB33-F1
#
_cell.length_a   1.000
_cell.length_b   1.000
_cell.length_c   1.000
_cell.angle_alpha   90.00
_cell.angle_beta   90.00
_cell.angle_gamma   90.00
#
_symmetry.space_group_name_H-M   'P 1'
#
loop_
_entity.id
_entity.type
_entity.pdbx_description
1 polymer ?
#
loop_
_entity_poly.entity_id
_entity_poly.type
_entity_poly.pdbx_seq_one_letter_code
_entity_poly.pdbx_strand_id
1 'polypeptide(L)'
;MKRRNQEDFDILKKREMDMHPPYGQLMNPVQPIAWQKHGREMLVHSRFILEKAKLRIHPSMTKLILSLKTAYEVNGLLDKQVTLHNDIYDSFIAALRFYRFK
;
A
#
# COMPACT_ATOMS: atom_id res chain seq x y z
N MET A 1 10.84 16.68 51.56
CA MET A 1 11.82 16.77 50.46
C MET A 1 11.67 15.58 49.48
N LYS A 2 10.47 15.39 48.88
CA LYS A 2 10.16 14.24 47.99
C LYS A 2 9.35 14.58 46.72
N ARG A 3 8.83 15.82 46.57
CA ARG A 3 7.90 16.20 45.48
C ARG A 3 8.58 16.58 44.16
N ARG A 4 9.74 17.26 44.21
CA ARG A 4 10.47 17.73 43.01
C ARG A 4 10.88 16.59 42.07
N ASN A 5 11.36 15.47 42.63
CA ASN A 5 11.82 14.35 41.81
C ASN A 5 10.69 13.66 41.04
N GLN A 6 9.45 13.68 41.55
CA GLN A 6 8.33 13.06 40.87
C GLN A 6 7.83 13.94 39.72
N GLU A 7 7.73 15.25 39.96
CA GLU A 7 7.35 16.24 38.95
C GLU A 7 8.34 16.25 37.79
N ASP A 8 9.65 16.21 38.08
CA ASP A 8 10.69 16.12 37.04
C ASP A 8 10.60 14.80 36.24
N PHE A 9 10.27 13.69 36.90
CA PHE A 9 10.08 12.40 36.25
C PHE A 9 8.84 12.39 35.35
N ASP A 10 7.75 13.01 35.80
CA ASP A 10 6.51 13.12 35.04
C ASP A 10 6.67 14.03 33.81
N ILE A 11 7.47 15.11 33.93
CA ILE A 11 7.84 15.99 32.80
C ILE A 11 8.67 15.23 31.77
N LEU A 12 9.66 14.44 32.21
CA LEU A 12 10.50 13.64 31.31
C LEU A 12 9.68 12.57 30.59
N LYS A 13 8.82 11.86 31.31
CA LYS A 13 7.93 10.84 30.74
C LYS A 13 6.94 11.42 29.74
N LYS A 14 6.38 12.60 30.03
CA LYS A 14 5.50 13.32 29.10
C LYS A 14 6.24 13.72 27.82
N ARG A 15 7.46 14.24 27.93
CA ARG A 15 8.31 14.55 26.76
C ARG A 15 8.65 13.31 25.93
N GLU A 16 8.90 12.18 26.57
CA GLU A 16 9.19 10.91 25.90
C GLU A 16 7.96 10.39 25.11
N MET A 17 6.76 10.52 25.70
CA MET A 17 5.48 10.21 25.05
C MET A 17 5.11 11.20 23.93
N ASP A 18 5.48 12.47 24.06
CA ASP A 18 5.26 13.49 23.02
C ASP A 18 6.26 13.36 21.85
N MET A 19 7.48 12.84 22.10
CA MET A 19 8.49 12.61 21.06
C MET A 19 8.24 11.35 20.22
N HIS A 20 7.51 10.37 20.75
CA HIS A 20 7.12 9.17 20.01
C HIS A 20 5.60 9.12 19.98
N PRO A 21 4.95 9.59 18.89
CA PRO A 21 3.52 9.37 18.73
C PRO A 21 3.27 7.88 18.93
N PRO A 22 2.30 7.48 19.78
CA PRO A 22 2.11 6.09 20.12
C PRO A 22 2.02 5.31 18.81
N TYR A 23 2.90 4.33 18.63
CA TYR A 23 3.08 3.62 17.34
C TYR A 23 1.74 3.16 16.72
N GLY A 24 0.70 2.94 17.54
CA GLY A 24 -0.67 2.61 17.13
C GLY A 24 -1.51 3.75 16.51
N GLN A 25 -1.10 5.02 16.60
CA GLN A 25 -1.77 6.17 15.95
C GLN A 25 -1.14 6.57 14.62
N LEU A 26 0.11 6.16 14.35
CA LEU A 26 0.80 6.41 13.08
C LEU A 26 0.62 5.28 12.06
N MET A 27 0.24 4.08 12.49
CA MET A 27 -0.07 2.98 11.58
C MET A 27 -1.52 3.08 11.14
N ASN A 28 -1.73 3.40 9.86
CA ASN A 28 -3.03 3.17 9.24
C ASN A 28 -3.41 1.70 9.43
N PRO A 29 -4.61 1.39 9.94
CA PRO A 29 -5.03 0.01 10.13
C PRO A 29 -4.96 -0.73 8.80
N VAL A 30 -4.34 -1.91 8.80
CA VAL A 30 -4.24 -2.78 7.63
C VAL A 30 -5.65 -3.00 7.08
N GLN A 31 -5.88 -2.56 5.84
CA GLN A 31 -7.17 -2.73 5.17
C GLN A 31 -7.15 -4.06 4.42
N PRO A 32 -7.90 -5.09 4.87
CA PRO A 32 -7.99 -6.33 4.12
C PRO A 32 -8.73 -6.08 2.80
N ILE A 33 -8.20 -6.63 1.72
CA ILE A 33 -8.83 -6.57 0.39
C ILE A 33 -9.44 -7.93 0.08
N ALA A 34 -10.76 -7.99 -0.03
CA ALA A 34 -11.48 -9.17 -0.49
C ALA A 34 -11.32 -9.34 -2.02
N TRP A 35 -10.28 -10.06 -2.43
CA TRP A 35 -9.94 -10.28 -3.85
C TRP A 35 -11.05 -10.93 -4.67
N GLN A 36 -11.82 -11.85 -4.08
CA GLN A 36 -12.96 -12.48 -4.76
C GLN A 36 -14.03 -11.48 -5.19
N LYS A 37 -14.22 -10.42 -4.42
CA LYS A 37 -15.22 -9.38 -4.69
C LYS A 37 -14.69 -8.29 -5.61
N HIS A 38 -13.43 -7.89 -5.40
CA HIS A 38 -12.89 -6.67 -5.99
C HIS A 38 -11.80 -6.88 -7.04
N GLY A 39 -11.27 -8.09 -7.20
CA GLY A 39 -10.11 -8.36 -8.06
C GLY A 39 -10.34 -7.91 -9.50
N ARG A 40 -11.50 -8.25 -10.07
CA ARG A 40 -11.88 -7.87 -11.43
C ARG A 40 -11.97 -6.35 -11.62
N GLU A 41 -12.64 -5.66 -10.69
CA GLU A 41 -12.79 -4.20 -10.73
C GLU A 41 -11.42 -3.50 -10.63
N MET A 42 -10.54 -3.99 -9.75
CA MET A 42 -9.20 -3.44 -9.57
C MET A 42 -8.32 -3.66 -10.80
N LEU A 43 -8.44 -4.81 -11.47
CA LEU A 43 -7.72 -5.09 -12.70
C LEU A 43 -8.17 -4.15 -13.82
N VAL A 44 -9.47 -3.97 -14.01
CA VAL A 44 -10.03 -3.00 -14.99
C VAL A 44 -9.59 -1.56 -14.66
N HIS A 45 -9.65 -1.17 -13.39
CA HIS A 45 -9.23 0.16 -12.94
C HIS A 45 -7.74 0.40 -13.20
N SER A 46 -6.88 -0.59 -12.91
CA SER A 46 -5.45 -0.50 -13.17
C SER A 46 -5.13 -0.33 -14.65
N ARG A 47 -5.82 -1.06 -15.52
CA ARG A 47 -5.72 -0.94 -16.98
C ARG A 47 -6.09 0.47 -17.43
N PHE A 48 -7.20 1.01 -16.95
CA PHE A 48 -7.62 2.38 -17.28
C PHE A 48 -6.56 3.41 -16.90
N ILE A 49 -5.95 3.31 -15.71
CA ILE A 49 -4.90 4.22 -15.25
C ILE A 49 -3.66 4.18 -16.15
N LEU A 50 -3.23 2.96 -16.50
CA LEU A 50 -2.07 2.73 -17.37
C LEU A 50 -2.32 3.28 -18.78
N GLU A 51 -3.48 2.97 -19.39
CA GLU A 51 -3.87 3.45 -20.72
C GLU A 51 -3.99 4.98 -20.79
N LYS A 52 -4.44 5.62 -19.71
CA LYS A 52 -4.53 7.09 -19.62
C LYS A 52 -3.19 7.77 -19.30
N ALA A 53 -2.10 7.02 -19.23
CA ALA A 53 -0.75 7.52 -18.92
C ALA A 53 -0.70 8.40 -17.65
N LYS A 54 -1.55 8.09 -16.66
CA LYS A 54 -1.67 8.87 -15.40
C LYS A 54 -0.64 8.47 -14.34
N LEU A 55 0.26 7.54 -14.67
CA LEU A 55 1.22 6.97 -13.75
C LEU A 55 2.59 6.86 -14.42
N ARG A 56 3.65 7.16 -13.67
CA ARG A 56 5.04 6.95 -14.08
C ARG A 56 5.66 5.89 -13.17
N ILE A 57 6.31 4.89 -13.77
CA ILE A 57 7.02 3.83 -13.07
C ILE A 57 8.50 4.12 -13.18
N HIS A 58 9.21 4.14 -12.05
CA HIS A 58 10.66 4.33 -12.06
C HIS A 58 11.35 3.10 -12.68
N PRO A 59 12.34 3.25 -13.58
CA PRO A 59 12.97 2.12 -14.27
C PRO A 59 13.62 1.08 -13.35
N SER A 60 14.02 1.46 -12.13
CA SER A 60 14.57 0.51 -11.15
C SER A 60 13.54 -0.49 -10.62
N MET A 61 12.23 -0.26 -10.83
CA MET A 61 11.16 -1.19 -10.44
C MET A 61 11.06 -2.36 -11.44
N THR A 62 12.18 -3.03 -11.70
CA THR A 62 12.33 -4.05 -12.76
C THR A 62 11.34 -5.20 -12.61
N LYS A 63 11.09 -5.67 -11.38
CA LYS A 63 10.12 -6.73 -11.12
C LYS A 63 8.68 -6.33 -11.43
N LEU A 64 8.28 -5.09 -11.11
CA LEU A 64 6.97 -4.55 -11.47
C LEU A 64 6.85 -4.37 -12.98
N ILE A 65 7.88 -3.84 -13.62
CA ILE A 65 7.90 -3.68 -15.09
C ILE A 65 7.76 -5.06 -15.76
N LEU A 66 8.46 -6.07 -15.25
CA LEU A 66 8.38 -7.43 -15.77
C LEU A 66 6.99 -8.03 -15.53
N SER A 67 6.41 -7.85 -14.34
CA SER A 67 5.07 -8.35 -14.03
C SER A 67 4.01 -7.74 -14.94
N LEU A 68 4.08 -6.44 -15.20
CA LEU A 68 3.20 -5.75 -16.15
C LEU A 68 3.37 -6.25 -17.58
N LYS A 69 4.60 -6.55 -18.02
CA LYS A 69 4.87 -7.06 -19.37
C LYS A 69 4.37 -8.48 -19.60
N THR A 70 4.38 -9.31 -18.55
CA THR A 70 3.91 -10.71 -18.61
C THR A 70 2.48 -10.89 -18.14
N ALA A 71 1.81 -9.81 -17.72
CA ALA A 71 0.45 -9.87 -17.21
C ALA A 71 -0.51 -10.36 -18.31
N TYR A 72 -1.23 -11.42 -18.02
CA TYR A 72 -2.25 -11.96 -18.89
C TYR A 72 -3.57 -12.09 -18.13
N GLU A 73 -4.67 -11.76 -18.80
CA GLU A 73 -6.01 -11.80 -18.22
C GLU A 73 -6.78 -13.02 -18.76
N VAL A 74 -7.42 -13.74 -17.84
CA VAL A 74 -8.30 -14.88 -18.14
C VAL A 74 -9.58 -14.72 -17.32
N ASN A 75 -10.73 -14.59 -18.00
CA ASN A 75 -12.07 -14.49 -17.40
C ASN A 75 -12.23 -13.34 -16.38
N GLY A 76 -11.58 -12.22 -16.62
CA GLY A 76 -11.58 -11.02 -15.79
C GLY A 76 -10.62 -11.08 -14.61
N LEU A 77 -9.74 -12.08 -14.56
CA LEU A 77 -8.76 -12.27 -13.49
C LEU A 77 -7.34 -12.38 -14.05
N LEU A 78 -6.36 -12.04 -13.23
CA LEU A 78 -4.95 -12.20 -13.58
C LEU A 78 -4.60 -13.70 -13.63
N ASP A 79 -4.05 -14.16 -14.75
CA ASP A 79 -3.49 -15.50 -14.85
C ASP A 79 -2.15 -15.56 -14.12
N LYS A 80 -2.19 -16.13 -12.91
CA LYS A 80 -1.03 -16.24 -12.02
C LYS A 80 0.00 -17.27 -12.48
N GLN A 81 -0.35 -18.18 -13.39
CA GLN A 81 0.57 -19.21 -13.88
C GLN A 81 1.58 -18.65 -14.87
N VAL A 82 1.15 -17.68 -15.68
CA VAL A 82 1.99 -17.07 -16.74
C VAL A 82 2.54 -15.70 -16.35
N THR A 83 1.87 -14.99 -15.43
CA THR A 83 2.33 -13.68 -14.96
C THR A 83 3.50 -13.83 -13.98
N LEU A 84 4.67 -13.32 -14.36
CA LEU A 84 5.85 -13.27 -13.48
C LEU A 84 5.65 -12.23 -12.37
N HIS A 85 6.14 -12.52 -11.16
CA HIS A 85 6.01 -11.65 -9.99
C HIS A 85 4.56 -11.17 -9.76
N ASN A 86 3.59 -12.10 -9.83
CA ASN A 86 2.17 -11.81 -9.68
C ASN A 86 1.80 -11.19 -8.32
N ASP A 87 2.59 -11.46 -7.27
CA ASP A 87 2.50 -10.84 -5.94
C ASP A 87 2.77 -9.33 -5.98
N ILE A 88 3.75 -8.92 -6.78
CA ILE A 88 4.07 -7.50 -7.02
C ILE A 88 2.98 -6.84 -7.87
N TYR A 89 2.44 -7.55 -8.85
CA TYR A 89 1.30 -7.05 -9.63
C TYR A 89 0.06 -6.84 -8.75
N ASP A 90 -0.28 -7.83 -7.91
CA ASP A 90 -1.40 -7.74 -6.95
C ASP A 90 -1.20 -6.55 -6.01
N SER A 91 0.01 -6.36 -5.48
CA SER A 91 0.35 -5.21 -4.64
C SER A 91 0.18 -3.88 -5.37
N PHE A 92 0.58 -3.83 -6.64
CA PHE A 92 0.44 -2.65 -7.49
C PHE A 92 -1.03 -2.29 -7.74
N ILE A 93 -1.87 -3.22 -8.17
CA ILE A 93 -3.29 -2.94 -8.44
C ILE A 93 -4.08 -2.62 -7.16
N ALA A 94 -3.69 -3.24 -6.03
CA ALA A 94 -4.24 -2.90 -4.71
C ALA A 94 -3.94 -1.45 -4.34
N ALA A 95 -2.70 -0.98 -4.57
CA ALA A 95 -2.35 0.42 -4.36
C ALA A 95 -3.16 1.36 -5.27
N LEU A 96 -3.37 0.98 -6.53
CA LEU A 96 -4.14 1.78 -7.49
C LEU A 96 -5.63 1.93 -7.16
N ARG A 97 -6.21 1.01 -6.37
CA ARG A 97 -7.63 1.05 -5.97
C ARG A 97 -8.06 2.41 -5.41
N PHE A 98 -7.17 3.10 -4.69
CA PHE A 98 -7.46 4.36 -4.01
C PHE A 98 -7.32 5.59 -4.91
N TYR A 99 -6.72 5.44 -6.09
CA TYR A 99 -6.54 6.55 -7.03
C TYR A 99 -7.83 6.79 -7.81
N ARG A 100 -8.26 8.05 -7.85
CA ARG A 100 -9.39 8.53 -8.64
C ARG A 100 -8.91 9.68 -9.52
N PHE A 101 -9.06 9.53 -10.82
CA PHE A 101 -8.73 10.57 -11.78
C PHE A 101 -10.04 11.20 -12.27
N LYS A 102 -10.13 12.53 -12.21
CA LYS A 102 -11.25 13.29 -12.76
C LYS A 102 -11.14 13.36 -14.28
#